data_AF-A0AAV2MPE4-F1
#
_entry.id   AF-A0AAV2MPE4-F1
#
_cell.length_a   1.000
_cell.length_b   1.000
_cell.length_c   1.000
_cell.angle_alpha   90.00
_cell.angle_beta   90.00
_cell.angle_gamma   90.00
#
_symmetry.space_group_name_H-M   'P 1'
#
loop_
_entity.id
_entity.type
_entity.pdbx_description
1 polymer ?
#
loop_
_entity_poly.entity_id
_entity_poly.type
_entity_poly.pdbx_seq_one_letter_code
_entity_poly.pdbx_strand_id
1 'polypeptide(L)'
;MAGCRYFVCPVEFNNDLNSFQVDCEPSELFQLQDYALPALLSSLTGWSTVKLYPFQIHSIALSSFASIVGPFGGFFASGFKRAFKIKDFANTIPGHGGIMDRFDCQYIMATFVNVYIASFIRGPNPHKVIQQLMALRADQQLHIFNALKTHLIEKGLLPALEQVMA
;
A
#
# COMPACT_ATOMS: atom_id res chain seq x y z
N MET A 1 10.82 16.84 -6.27
CA MET A 1 9.44 17.34 -6.42
C MET A 1 9.13 18.29 -5.26
N ALA A 2 9.86 19.40 -5.17
CA ALA A 2 9.73 20.36 -4.08
C ALA A 2 9.18 21.66 -4.68
N GLY A 3 7.94 22.01 -4.37
CA GLY A 3 7.34 23.27 -4.82
C GLY A 3 5.85 23.39 -4.56
N CYS A 4 5.13 22.27 -4.45
CA CYS A 4 3.67 22.27 -4.31
C CYS A 4 3.25 21.33 -3.17
N ARG A 5 2.96 21.88 -1.99
CA ARG A 5 2.57 21.11 -0.78
C ARG A 5 1.21 20.41 -0.93
N TYR A 6 0.35 20.85 -1.85
CA TYR A 6 -0.96 20.26 -2.10
C TYR A 6 -0.96 18.83 -2.69
N PHE A 7 0.16 18.36 -3.23
CA PHE A 7 0.27 16.98 -3.71
C PHE A 7 0.52 15.97 -2.58
N VAL A 8 0.95 16.45 -1.42
CA VAL A 8 1.35 15.62 -0.27
C VAL A 8 0.41 15.86 0.90
N CYS A 9 0.01 17.11 1.11
CA CYS A 9 -0.89 17.53 2.16
C CYS A 9 -2.31 17.75 1.62
N PRO A 10 -3.35 17.24 2.32
CA PRO A 10 -4.73 17.55 1.97
C PRO A 10 -5.00 19.05 2.13
N VAL A 11 -5.90 19.57 1.29
CA VAL A 11 -6.37 20.95 1.40
C VAL A 11 -7.45 20.99 2.47
N GLU A 12 -7.22 21.76 3.53
CA GLU A 12 -8.19 21.99 4.60
C GLU A 12 -8.63 23.45 4.61
N PHE A 13 -9.92 23.67 4.91
CA PHE A 13 -10.46 25.02 5.01
C PHE A 13 -10.34 25.49 6.47
N ASN A 14 -9.62 26.59 6.66
CA ASN A 14 -9.49 27.21 7.98
C ASN A 14 -10.59 28.27 8.16
N ASN A 15 -11.52 27.98 9.08
CA ASN A 15 -12.65 28.86 9.38
C ASN A 15 -12.24 30.20 10.00
N ASP A 16 -11.11 30.27 10.70
CA ASP A 16 -10.65 31.48 11.39
C ASP A 16 -10.08 32.52 10.42
N LEU A 17 -9.47 32.05 9.34
CA LEU A 17 -8.81 32.88 8.32
C LEU A 17 -9.60 32.95 7.01
N ASN A 18 -10.77 32.30 6.94
CA ASN A 18 -11.59 32.14 5.71
C ASN A 18 -10.72 31.78 4.49
N SER A 19 -9.79 30.85 4.68
CA SER A 19 -8.71 30.57 3.74
C SER A 19 -8.44 29.06 3.64
N PHE A 20 -8.02 28.62 2.45
CA PHE A 20 -7.57 27.26 2.23
C PHE A 20 -6.10 27.13 2.63
N GLN A 21 -5.82 26.23 3.57
CA GLN A 21 -4.47 25.93 4.03
C GLN A 21 -4.06 24.52 3.63
N VAL A 22 -2.75 24.35 3.47
CA VAL A 22 -2.12 23.11 2.98
C VAL A 22 -0.93 22.71 3.86
N ASP A 23 -0.93 23.22 5.09
CA ASP A 23 0.12 23.01 6.07
C ASP A 23 -0.12 21.71 6.82
N CYS A 24 0.56 20.65 6.39
CA CYS A 24 0.61 19.39 7.11
C CYS A 24 2.06 18.91 7.25
N GLU A 25 2.28 17.99 8.19
CA GLU A 25 3.49 17.18 8.26
C GLU A 25 3.37 16.02 7.25
N PRO A 26 4.30 15.91 6.27
CA PRO A 26 4.26 14.83 5.28
C PRO A 26 4.32 13.46 5.96
N SER A 27 3.46 12.53 5.54
CA SER A 27 3.57 11.12 5.95
C SER A 27 4.92 10.54 5.54
N GLU A 28 5.43 9.54 6.28
CA GLU A 28 6.72 8.87 6.05
C GLU A 28 6.91 8.40 4.59
N LEU A 29 5.81 8.05 3.89
CA LEU A 29 5.83 7.66 2.47
C LEU A 29 6.34 8.76 1.52
N PHE A 30 6.23 10.02 1.93
CA PHE A 30 6.64 11.20 1.16
C PHE A 30 7.88 11.89 1.74
N GLN A 31 8.52 11.29 2.74
CA GLN A 31 9.81 11.74 3.26
C GLN A 31 10.95 10.97 2.58
N LEU A 32 12.08 11.64 2.40
CA LEU A 32 13.25 11.04 1.77
C LEU A 32 13.92 10.10 2.77
N GLN A 33 14.11 8.84 2.39
CA GLN A 33 14.72 7.83 3.26
C GLN A 33 15.96 7.22 2.60
N ASP A 34 16.94 6.88 3.43
CA ASP A 34 18.17 6.22 3.01
C ASP A 34 17.95 4.71 2.93
N TYR A 35 18.13 4.13 1.73
CA TYR A 35 18.04 2.69 1.50
C TYR A 35 19.42 2.11 1.21
N ALA A 36 19.77 1.04 1.92
CA ALA A 36 20.97 0.27 1.63
C ALA A 36 20.75 -0.61 0.39
N LEU A 37 21.69 -0.55 -0.56
CA LEU A 37 21.61 -1.35 -1.77
C LEU A 37 21.99 -2.81 -1.49
N PRO A 38 21.37 -3.79 -2.17
CA PRO A 38 21.82 -5.17 -2.13
C PRO A 38 23.27 -5.29 -2.63
N ALA A 39 24.05 -6.19 -2.05
CA ALA A 39 25.47 -6.37 -2.37
C ALA A 39 25.75 -6.53 -3.88
N LEU A 40 24.84 -7.18 -4.61
CA LEU A 40 24.89 -7.32 -6.06
C LEU A 40 24.84 -5.97 -6.80
N LEU A 41 23.94 -5.07 -6.39
CA LEU A 41 23.84 -3.73 -6.98
C LEU A 41 25.02 -2.86 -6.54
N SER A 42 25.42 -2.91 -5.27
CA SER A 42 26.55 -2.13 -4.78
C SER A 42 27.86 -2.48 -5.49
N SER A 43 28.08 -3.77 -5.81
CA SER A 43 29.25 -4.19 -6.58
C SER A 43 29.22 -3.69 -8.03
N LEU A 44 28.05 -3.42 -8.60
CA LEU A 44 27.90 -3.01 -10.00
C LEU A 44 27.89 -1.49 -10.18
N THR A 45 27.32 -0.75 -9.23
CA THR A 45 27.17 0.72 -9.29
C THR A 45 28.21 1.47 -8.45
N GLY A 46 28.91 0.78 -7.53
CA GLY A 46 29.87 1.39 -6.61
C GLY A 46 29.23 2.23 -5.50
N TRP A 47 27.91 2.25 -5.39
CA TRP A 47 27.17 3.00 -4.37
C TRP A 47 26.63 2.08 -3.28
N SER A 48 26.74 2.50 -2.02
CA SER A 48 26.26 1.73 -0.85
C SER A 48 24.89 2.17 -0.36
N THR A 49 24.54 3.45 -0.56
CA THR A 49 23.29 4.05 -0.10
C THR A 49 22.63 4.88 -1.20
N VAL A 50 21.31 4.83 -1.27
CA VAL A 50 20.51 5.66 -2.20
C VAL A 50 19.38 6.32 -1.44
N LYS A 51 19.21 7.61 -1.69
CA LYS A 51 18.10 8.42 -1.19
C LYS A 51 16.91 8.29 -2.11
N LEU A 52 15.85 7.66 -1.62
CA LEU A 52 14.61 7.45 -2.37
C LEU A 52 13.40 7.77 -1.50
N TYR A 53 12.32 8.21 -2.14
CA TYR A 53 11.04 8.27 -1.46
C TYR A 53 10.39 6.87 -1.48
N PRO A 54 9.80 6.40 -0.37
CA PRO A 54 9.15 5.09 -0.32
C PRO A 54 8.10 4.89 -1.43
N PHE A 55 7.33 5.92 -1.79
CA PHE A 55 6.34 5.82 -2.87
C PHE A 55 6.95 5.47 -4.25
N GLN A 56 8.23 5.82 -4.49
CA GLN A 56 8.91 5.50 -5.75
C GLN A 56 9.17 4.01 -5.86
N ILE A 57 9.50 3.35 -4.75
CA ILE A 57 9.71 1.89 -4.69
C ILE A 57 8.40 1.17 -5.05
N HIS A 58 7.29 1.61 -4.47
CA HIS A 58 5.96 1.08 -4.81
C HIS A 58 5.58 1.34 -6.27
N SER A 59 5.89 2.53 -6.81
CA SER A 59 5.67 2.85 -8.22
C SER A 59 6.46 1.94 -9.17
N ILE A 60 7.72 1.61 -8.83
CA ILE A 60 8.55 0.68 -9.62
C ILE A 60 7.94 -0.74 -9.58
N ALA A 61 7.49 -1.20 -8.41
CA ALA A 61 6.85 -2.50 -8.29
C ALA A 61 5.54 -2.59 -9.11
N LEU A 62 4.68 -1.58 -9.02
CA LEU A 62 3.42 -1.54 -9.76
C LEU A 62 3.63 -1.42 -11.27
N SER A 63 4.56 -0.58 -11.72
CA SER A 63 4.86 -0.40 -13.15
C SER A 63 5.53 -1.62 -13.78
N SER A 64 6.46 -2.28 -13.07
CA SER A 64 7.07 -3.53 -13.55
C SER A 64 6.05 -4.64 -13.70
N PHE A 65 5.15 -4.81 -12.73
CA PHE A 65 4.04 -5.76 -12.84
C PHE A 65 3.12 -5.41 -14.02
N ALA A 66 2.75 -4.13 -14.18
CA ALA A 66 1.90 -3.69 -15.28
C ALA A 66 2.50 -3.99 -16.66
N SER A 67 3.80 -3.73 -16.82
CA SER A 67 4.53 -3.96 -18.06
C SER A 67 4.66 -5.44 -18.41
N ILE A 68 4.96 -6.28 -17.41
CA ILE A 68 5.23 -7.71 -17.64
C ILE A 68 3.92 -8.51 -17.69
N VAL A 69 3.05 -8.34 -16.70
CA VAL A 69 1.87 -9.20 -16.49
C VAL A 69 0.62 -8.64 -17.19
N GLY A 70 0.47 -7.32 -17.28
CA GLY A 70 -0.69 -6.67 -17.90
C GLY A 70 -1.05 -7.20 -19.30
N PRO A 71 -0.08 -7.37 -20.23
CA PRO A 71 -0.35 -7.90 -21.57
C PRO A 71 -0.95 -9.32 -21.58
N PHE A 72 -0.66 -10.15 -20.57
CA PHE A 72 -1.17 -11.52 -20.51
C PHE A 72 -2.68 -11.59 -20.31
N GLY A 73 -3.30 -10.58 -19.69
CA GLY A 73 -4.77 -10.50 -19.58
C GLY A 73 -5.45 -10.45 -20.94
N GLY A 74 -4.92 -9.62 -21.84
CA GLY A 74 -5.41 -9.52 -23.22
C GLY A 74 -5.18 -10.81 -24.02
N PHE A 75 -4.04 -11.48 -23.82
CA PHE A 75 -3.77 -12.76 -24.45
C PHE A 75 -4.73 -13.87 -23.97
N PHE A 76 -5.01 -13.93 -22.66
CA PHE A 76 -5.95 -14.90 -22.11
C PHE A 76 -7.37 -14.69 -22.67
N ALA A 77 -7.87 -13.45 -22.68
CA ALA A 77 -9.16 -13.12 -23.26
C ALA A 77 -9.22 -13.45 -24.76
N SER A 78 -8.16 -13.13 -25.51
CA SER A 78 -8.07 -13.49 -26.94
C SER A 78 -8.10 -15.01 -27.15
N GLY A 79 -7.40 -15.79 -26.32
CA GLY A 79 -7.39 -17.25 -26.36
C GLY A 79 -8.77 -17.85 -26.07
N PHE A 80 -9.43 -17.36 -25.02
CA PHE A 80 -10.79 -17.79 -24.65
C PHE A 80 -11.79 -17.55 -25.80
N LYS A 81 -11.74 -16.37 -26.42
CA LYS A 81 -12.61 -16.04 -27.56
C LYS A 81 -12.44 -17.02 -28.73
N ARG A 82 -11.20 -17.39 -29.06
CA ARG A 82 -10.90 -18.38 -30.12
C ARG A 82 -11.39 -19.78 -29.78
N ALA A 83 -11.31 -20.20 -28.51
CA ALA A 83 -11.81 -21.50 -28.08
C ALA A 83 -13.33 -21.66 -28.32
N PHE A 84 -14.10 -20.58 -28.16
CA PHE A 84 -15.54 -20.56 -28.42
C PHE A 84 -15.92 -20.08 -29.82
N LYS A 85 -14.95 -19.83 -30.71
CA LYS A 85 -15.16 -19.30 -32.07
C LYS A 85 -15.97 -17.99 -32.10
N ILE A 86 -15.89 -17.19 -31.04
CA ILE A 86 -16.50 -15.86 -30.94
C ILE A 86 -15.41 -14.79 -31.12
N LYS A 87 -15.75 -13.63 -31.70
CA LYS A 87 -14.79 -12.55 -31.95
C LYS A 87 -14.75 -11.51 -30.82
N ASP A 88 -15.93 -11.16 -30.31
CA ASP A 88 -16.15 -10.16 -29.26
C ASP A 88 -17.15 -10.74 -28.24
N PHE A 89 -16.95 -10.46 -26.95
CA PHE A 89 -17.83 -10.99 -25.88
C PHE A 89 -19.23 -10.39 -25.90
N ALA A 90 -19.37 -9.17 -26.43
CA ALA A 90 -20.64 -8.46 -26.56
C ALA A 90 -20.51 -7.35 -27.62
N ASN A 91 -21.62 -6.96 -28.21
CA ASN A 91 -21.70 -5.79 -29.11
C ASN A 91 -22.17 -4.54 -28.36
N THR A 92 -21.59 -4.27 -27.19
CA THR A 92 -22.07 -3.19 -26.31
C THR A 92 -21.82 -1.80 -26.92
N ILE A 93 -20.79 -1.64 -27.74
CA ILE A 93 -20.52 -0.40 -28.49
C ILE A 93 -20.35 -0.74 -29.97
N PRO A 94 -21.20 -0.21 -30.87
CA PRO A 94 -21.12 -0.51 -32.30
C PRO A 94 -19.76 -0.08 -32.85
N GLY A 95 -19.01 -1.04 -33.41
CA GLY A 95 -17.68 -0.83 -34.01
C GLY A 95 -16.50 -0.79 -33.04
N HIS A 96 -16.71 -0.96 -31.73
CA HIS A 96 -15.65 -0.80 -30.71
C HIS A 96 -15.38 -2.01 -29.82
N GLY A 97 -16.09 -3.12 -30.08
CA GLY A 97 -15.99 -4.39 -29.36
C GLY A 97 -16.82 -4.44 -28.08
N GLY A 98 -16.60 -5.48 -27.28
CA GLY A 98 -17.24 -5.62 -25.96
C GLY A 98 -16.53 -4.81 -24.89
N ILE A 99 -17.27 -4.37 -23.86
CA ILE A 99 -16.69 -3.76 -22.66
C ILE A 99 -15.66 -4.72 -22.03
N MET A 100 -15.97 -6.02 -21.99
CA MET A 100 -15.08 -7.03 -21.42
C MET A 100 -13.70 -7.09 -22.10
N ASP A 101 -13.61 -6.80 -23.41
CA ASP A 101 -12.35 -6.77 -24.15
C ASP A 101 -11.43 -5.58 -23.77
N ARG A 102 -11.96 -4.59 -23.04
CA ARG A 102 -11.20 -3.44 -22.53
C ARG A 102 -10.83 -3.57 -21.06
N PHE A 103 -11.54 -4.45 -20.36
CA PHE A 103 -11.37 -4.65 -18.93
C PHE A 103 -10.62 -5.94 -18.59
N ASP A 104 -10.24 -6.76 -19.56
CA ASP A 104 -9.49 -8.01 -19.35
C ASP A 104 -8.13 -7.80 -18.66
N CYS A 105 -7.30 -6.89 -19.15
CA CYS A 105 -6.05 -6.51 -18.51
C CYS A 105 -6.29 -5.66 -17.25
N GLN A 106 -7.31 -4.80 -17.27
CA GLN A 106 -7.63 -3.92 -16.16
C GLN A 106 -8.10 -4.69 -14.93
N TYR A 107 -8.78 -5.83 -15.10
CA TYR A 107 -9.23 -6.67 -13.99
C TYR A 107 -8.05 -7.32 -13.27
N ILE A 108 -7.07 -7.82 -14.02
CA ILE A 108 -5.84 -8.40 -13.47
C ILE A 108 -5.05 -7.32 -12.74
N MET A 109 -4.91 -6.14 -13.36
CA MET A 109 -4.22 -5.00 -12.74
C MET A 109 -4.91 -4.53 -11.48
N ALA A 110 -6.24 -4.37 -11.50
CA ALA A 110 -7.01 -3.93 -10.33
C ALA A 110 -6.90 -4.92 -9.18
N THR A 111 -6.97 -6.22 -9.47
CA THR A 111 -6.83 -7.28 -8.45
C THR A 111 -5.43 -7.23 -7.83
N PHE A 112 -4.38 -7.12 -8.64
CA PHE A 112 -3.01 -7.00 -8.16
C PHE A 112 -2.82 -5.73 -7.31
N VAL A 113 -3.26 -4.56 -7.79
CA VAL A 113 -3.17 -3.29 -7.06
C VAL A 113 -3.89 -3.38 -5.71
N ASN A 114 -5.07 -3.99 -5.66
CA ASN A 114 -5.81 -4.15 -4.41
C ASN A 114 -5.04 -5.02 -3.40
N VAL A 115 -4.52 -6.17 -3.83
CA VAL A 115 -3.70 -7.04 -2.97
C VAL A 115 -2.40 -6.34 -2.57
N TYR A 116 -1.75 -5.63 -3.48
CA TYR A 116 -0.51 -4.91 -3.23
C TYR A 116 -0.72 -3.80 -2.19
N ILE A 117 -1.77 -3.00 -2.33
CA ILE A 117 -2.12 -1.96 -1.35
C ILE A 117 -2.45 -2.59 0.01
N ALA A 118 -3.21 -3.69 0.03
CA ALA A 118 -3.61 -4.34 1.27
C ALA A 118 -2.42 -4.97 2.02
N SER A 119 -1.43 -5.51 1.31
CA SER A 119 -0.31 -6.24 1.90
C SER A 119 0.92 -5.38 2.19
N PHE A 120 1.24 -4.43 1.31
CA PHE A 120 2.51 -3.69 1.37
C PHE A 120 2.35 -2.21 1.75
N ILE A 121 1.19 -1.59 1.47
CA ILE A 121 1.00 -0.14 1.69
C ILE A 121 0.16 0.12 2.95
N ARG A 122 -0.93 -0.61 3.16
CA ARG A 122 -1.77 -0.47 4.35
C ARG A 122 -1.06 -1.12 5.54
N GLY A 123 -0.49 -0.30 6.41
CA GLY A 123 -0.09 -0.73 7.76
C GLY A 123 -1.30 -1.24 8.56
N PRO A 124 -1.06 -2.04 9.62
CA PRO A 124 -2.12 -2.53 10.50
C PRO A 124 -2.86 -1.34 11.13
N ASN A 125 -4.11 -1.12 10.74
CA ASN A 125 -4.91 -0.04 11.27
C ASN A 125 -5.19 -0.33 12.77
N PRO A 126 -4.77 0.54 13.69
CA PRO A 126 -4.87 0.27 15.13
C PRO A 126 -6.33 0.04 15.56
N HIS A 127 -7.29 0.76 14.98
CA HIS A 127 -8.71 0.55 15.28
C HIS A 127 -9.21 -0.83 14.81
N LYS A 128 -8.75 -1.31 13.65
CA LYS A 128 -9.12 -2.65 13.17
C LYS A 128 -8.53 -3.73 14.06
N VAL A 129 -7.26 -3.58 14.47
CA VAL A 129 -6.60 -4.52 15.39
C VAL A 129 -7.33 -4.55 16.73
N ILE A 130 -7.66 -3.38 17.29
CA ILE A 130 -8.42 -3.28 18.55
C ILE A 130 -9.80 -3.92 18.41
N GLN A 131 -10.53 -3.69 17.31
CA GLN A 131 -11.81 -4.37 17.08
C GLN A 131 -11.66 -5.89 16.97
N GLN A 132 -10.61 -6.38 16.31
CA GLN A 132 -10.32 -7.82 16.24
C GLN A 132 -10.01 -8.41 17.62
N LEU A 133 -9.28 -7.67 18.47
CA LEU A 133 -9.01 -8.07 19.85
C LEU A 133 -10.29 -8.09 20.70
N MET A 134 -11.17 -7.10 20.54
CA MET A 134 -12.46 -7.06 21.26
C MET A 134 -13.41 -8.18 20.85
N ALA A 135 -13.27 -8.75 19.64
CA ALA A 135 -14.05 -9.89 19.18
C ALA A 135 -13.57 -11.25 19.71
N LEU A 136 -12.38 -11.32 20.32
CA LEU A 136 -11.82 -12.54 20.91
C LEU A 136 -12.48 -12.90 22.26
N ARG A 137 -12.33 -14.16 22.70
CA ARG A 137 -12.74 -14.58 24.04
C ARG A 137 -11.87 -13.92 25.12
N ALA A 138 -12.44 -13.74 26.31
CA ALA A 138 -11.79 -13.05 27.43
C ALA A 138 -10.46 -13.68 27.87
N ASP A 139 -10.32 -15.00 27.78
CA ASP A 139 -9.06 -15.73 28.07
C ASP A 139 -7.94 -15.36 27.08
N GLN A 140 -8.29 -15.25 25.79
CA GLN A 140 -7.33 -14.87 24.74
C GLN A 140 -6.97 -13.38 24.83
N GLN A 141 -7.92 -12.52 25.18
CA GLN A 141 -7.67 -11.10 25.42
C GLN A 141 -6.67 -10.89 26.56
N LEU A 142 -6.83 -11.62 27.67
CA LEU A 142 -5.92 -11.53 28.82
C LEU A 142 -4.50 -12.02 28.47
N HIS A 143 -4.40 -13.10 27.70
CA HIS A 143 -3.12 -13.61 27.23
C HIS A 143 -2.38 -12.59 26.34
N ILE A 144 -3.08 -12.00 25.36
CA ILE A 144 -2.50 -10.98 24.48
C ILE A 144 -2.10 -9.73 25.27
N PHE A 145 -2.93 -9.29 26.22
CA PHE A 145 -2.61 -8.15 27.08
C PHE A 145 -1.34 -8.37 27.89
N ASN A 146 -1.20 -9.53 28.53
CA ASN A 146 -0.02 -9.85 29.32
C ASN A 146 1.24 -9.97 28.44
N ALA A 147 1.13 -10.60 27.26
CA ALA A 147 2.24 -10.66 26.31
C ALA A 147 2.68 -9.27 25.83
N LEU A 148 1.72 -8.40 25.49
CA LEU A 148 2.00 -7.02 25.09
C LEU A 148 2.64 -6.21 26.23
N LYS A 149 2.14 -6.37 27.46
CA LYS A 149 2.69 -5.72 28.66
C LYS A 149 4.13 -6.12 28.90
N THR A 150 4.46 -7.40 28.86
CA THR A 150 5.85 -7.88 29.03
C THR A 150 6.76 -7.28 27.97
N HIS A 151 6.32 -7.25 26.71
CA HIS A 151 7.12 -6.69 25.62
C HIS A 151 7.36 -5.18 25.77
N LEU A 152 6.39 -4.43 26.29
CA LEU A 152 6.52 -3.00 26.56
C LEU A 152 7.45 -2.71 27.75
N ILE A 153 7.47 -3.58 28.75
CA ILE A 153 8.43 -3.50 29.88
C ILE A 153 9.85 -3.79 29.40
N GLU A 154 10.06 -4.80 28.55
CA GLU A 154 11.37 -5.11 27.94
C GLU A 154 11.90 -3.95 27.09
N LYS A 155 11.02 -3.23 26.40
CA LYS A 155 11.37 -2.00 25.66
C LYS A 155 11.60 -0.78 26.54
N GLY A 156 11.40 -0.87 27.86
CA GLY A 156 11.55 0.24 28.80
C GLY A 156 10.49 1.33 28.67
N LEU A 157 9.36 1.03 28.01
CA LEU A 157 8.27 1.99 27.77
C LEU A 157 7.22 2.01 28.88
N LEU A 158 7.18 0.97 29.72
CA LEU A 158 6.35 0.90 30.92
C LEU A 158 7.25 0.66 32.13
N PRO A 159 7.05 1.40 33.25
CA PRO A 159 7.72 1.06 34.49
C PRO A 159 7.27 -0.34 34.93
N ALA A 160 8.22 -1.17 35.35
CA ALA A 160 7.89 -2.41 36.04
C ALA A 160 7.02 -2.05 37.25
N LEU A 161 5.88 -2.74 37.42
CA LEU A 161 4.90 -2.45 38.48
C LEU A 161 5.47 -2.50 39.91
N GLU A 162 6.72 -2.95 40.06
CA GLU A 162 7.50 -2.85 41.30
C GLU A 162 7.82 -1.40 41.73
N GLN A 163 7.70 -0.40 40.84
CA GLN A 163 7.99 1.01 41.19
C GLN A 163 6.78 1.85 41.59
N VAL A 164 5.55 1.32 41.53
CA VAL A 164 4.33 2.07 41.91
C VAL A 164 3.88 1.74 43.35
N MET A 165 4.59 0.84 44.04
CA MET A 165 4.30 0.44 45.42
C MET A 165 5.43 0.78 46.40
N ALA A 166 6.28 1.76 46.08
CA ALA A 166 7.29 2.33 46.98
C ALA A 166 6.97 3.79 47.29
#